data_AF-A0A919BKB2-F1
#
_entry.id   AF-A0A919BKB2-F1
#
_cell.length_a   1.000
_cell.length_b   1.000
_cell.length_c   1.000
_cell.angle_alpha   90.00
_cell.angle_beta   90.00
_cell.angle_gamma   90.00
#
_symmetry.space_group_name_H-M   'P 1'
#
loop_
_entity.id
_entity.type
_entity.pdbx_description
1 polymer ?
#
loop_
_entity_poly.entity_id
_entity_poly.type
_entity_poly.pdbx_seq_one_letter_code
_entity_poly.pdbx_strand_id
1 'polypeptide(L)'
;MCLSIMIPSVGYCCPSLDGTWTSSKEKFELFNKQWANIEDKAWSFMIQTQGIEVIKFNGKNEMSVNSPEIELKMGKKTMKRPASEERIAFNVLGCTSNSIAIQYERYGKKEISQLHFEGEDTYWVYMGAAGASGNSHIREYYTRNK
;
A
#
# COMPACT_ATOMS: atom_id res chain seq x y z
N MET A 1 -46.06 -5.42 -28.00
CA MET A 1 -44.76 -4.76 -27.78
C MET A 1 -44.32 -5.06 -26.35
N CYS A 2 -43.37 -5.98 -26.16
CA CYS A 2 -42.76 -6.21 -24.84
C CYS A 2 -41.61 -5.24 -24.66
N LEU A 3 -41.79 -4.25 -23.79
CA LEU A 3 -40.75 -3.32 -23.39
C LEU A 3 -39.81 -4.06 -22.42
N SER A 4 -38.70 -4.58 -22.94
CA SER A 4 -37.66 -5.21 -22.12
C SER A 4 -36.96 -4.11 -21.32
N ILE A 5 -37.20 -4.08 -20.02
CA ILE A 5 -36.46 -3.22 -19.08
C ILE A 5 -35.05 -3.81 -18.98
N MET A 6 -34.09 -3.18 -19.66
CA MET A 6 -32.67 -3.44 -19.39
C MET A 6 -32.38 -2.90 -17.99
N ILE A 7 -32.33 -3.78 -17.00
CA ILE A 7 -31.82 -3.46 -15.68
C ILE A 7 -30.31 -3.21 -15.87
N PRO A 8 -29.79 -2.00 -15.63
CA PRO A 8 -28.35 -1.77 -15.67
C PRO A 8 -27.73 -2.61 -14.56
N SER A 9 -27.12 -3.74 -14.92
CA SER A 9 -26.19 -4.42 -14.04
C SER A 9 -25.02 -3.45 -13.86
N VAL A 10 -24.95 -2.79 -12.71
CA VAL A 10 -23.75 -2.05 -12.31
C VAL A 10 -22.67 -3.12 -12.12
N GLY A 11 -21.93 -3.40 -13.19
CA GLY A 11 -20.77 -4.27 -13.13
C GLY A 11 -19.74 -3.57 -12.25
N TYR A 12 -19.68 -3.94 -10.97
CA TYR A 12 -18.59 -3.53 -10.11
C TYR A 12 -17.34 -4.25 -10.60
N CYS A 13 -16.60 -3.59 -11.49
CA CYS A 13 -15.29 -4.07 -11.90
C CYS A 13 -14.33 -3.83 -10.74
N CYS A 14 -13.67 -4.88 -10.27
CA CYS A 14 -12.57 -4.72 -9.32
C CYS A 14 -11.47 -3.87 -9.98
N PRO A 15 -10.81 -2.97 -9.24
CA PRO A 15 -9.56 -2.38 -9.70
C PRO A 15 -8.55 -3.48 -10.04
N SER A 16 -7.66 -3.21 -10.99
CA SER A 16 -6.61 -4.15 -11.35
C SER A 16 -5.35 -3.92 -10.51
N LEU A 17 -4.84 -4.98 -9.86
CA LEU A 17 -3.55 -4.94 -9.17
C LEU A 17 -2.36 -5.18 -10.09
N ASP A 18 -2.57 -5.85 -11.21
CA ASP A 18 -1.47 -6.32 -12.06
C ASP A 18 -0.58 -5.18 -12.54
N GLY A 19 0.72 -5.34 -12.39
CA GLY A 19 1.70 -4.33 -12.79
C GLY A 19 2.68 -3.98 -11.68
N THR A 20 3.45 -2.92 -11.93
CA THR A 20 4.48 -2.42 -11.02
C THR A 20 4.02 -1.14 -10.37
N TRP A 21 4.12 -1.08 -9.05
CA TRP A 21 3.68 0.01 -8.20
C TRP A 21 4.84 0.51 -7.38
N THR A 22 5.11 1.81 -7.47
CA THR A 22 6.16 2.46 -6.70
C THR A 22 5.53 3.26 -5.57
N SER A 23 6.04 3.07 -4.37
CA SER A 23 5.71 3.84 -3.19
C SER A 23 6.03 5.32 -3.44
N SER A 24 5.07 6.20 -3.16
CA SER A 24 5.11 7.62 -3.51
C SER A 24 5.46 8.45 -2.29
N LYS A 25 6.73 8.87 -2.20
CA LYS A 25 7.21 9.75 -1.14
C LYS A 25 6.42 11.06 -1.05
N GLU A 26 6.10 11.66 -2.19
CA GLU A 26 5.35 12.92 -2.23
C GLU A 26 3.95 12.78 -1.64
N LYS A 27 3.18 11.76 -2.08
CA LYS A 27 1.82 11.53 -1.56
C LYS A 27 1.84 11.10 -0.09
N PHE A 28 2.81 10.26 0.30
CA PHE A 28 3.05 9.91 1.69
C PHE A 28 3.27 11.15 2.55
N GLU A 29 4.20 12.03 2.15
CA GLU A 29 4.52 13.22 2.94
C GLU A 29 3.33 14.20 3.01
N LEU A 30 2.67 14.45 1.88
CA LEU A 30 1.56 15.39 1.78
C LEU A 30 0.39 14.98 2.70
N PHE A 31 -0.05 13.73 2.62
CA PHE A 31 -1.17 13.27 3.44
C PHE A 31 -0.78 13.20 4.92
N ASN A 32 0.32 12.53 5.24
CA ASN A 32 0.65 12.23 6.63
C ASN A 32 1.07 13.48 7.41
N LYS A 33 1.74 14.45 6.77
CA LYS A 33 2.06 15.72 7.44
C LYS A 33 0.81 16.52 7.82
N GLN A 34 -0.27 16.40 7.05
CA GLN A 34 -1.52 17.11 7.30
C GLN A 34 -2.42 16.39 8.31
N TRP A 35 -2.44 15.05 8.27
CA TRP A 35 -3.48 14.26 8.95
C TRP A 35 -2.95 13.31 10.02
N ALA A 36 -1.70 12.88 9.91
CA ALA A 36 -1.13 11.94 10.86
C ALA A 36 -0.53 12.71 12.05
N ASN A 37 -1.07 12.49 13.24
CA ASN A 37 -0.54 13.06 14.48
C ASN A 37 0.70 12.28 14.93
N ILE A 38 1.84 12.58 14.32
CA ILE A 38 3.11 11.87 14.49
C ILE A 38 4.12 12.76 15.23
N GLU A 39 4.78 12.23 16.26
CA GLU A 39 5.89 12.92 16.91
C GLU A 39 7.09 13.14 15.95
N ASP A 40 7.75 14.30 16.04
CA ASP A 40 8.85 14.70 15.14
C ASP A 40 9.94 13.64 14.98
N LYS A 41 10.28 12.92 16.06
CA LYS A 41 11.29 11.86 16.02
C LYS A 41 10.84 10.68 15.15
N ALA A 42 9.59 10.25 15.31
CA ALA A 42 9.02 9.19 14.48
C ALA A 42 8.86 9.65 13.03
N TRP A 43 8.43 10.90 12.82
CA TRP A 43 8.35 11.50 11.49
C TRP A 43 9.69 11.50 10.78
N SER A 44 10.75 11.96 11.46
CA SER A 44 12.11 12.02 10.91
C SER A 44 12.63 10.65 10.47
N PHE A 45 12.20 9.57 11.13
CA PHE A 45 12.54 8.20 10.74
C PHE A 45 11.69 7.72 9.55
N MET A 46 10.40 8.03 9.53
CA MET A 46 9.50 7.59 8.46
C MET A 46 9.85 8.20 7.11
N ILE A 47 10.16 9.50 7.04
CA ILE A 47 10.53 10.15 5.76
C ILE A 47 11.83 9.60 5.14
N GLN A 48 12.62 8.85 5.92
CA GLN A 48 13.82 8.16 5.44
C GLN A 48 13.53 6.73 4.95
N THR A 49 12.42 6.12 5.39
CA THR A 49 12.12 4.69 5.17
C THR A 49 10.94 4.44 4.25
N GLN A 50 10.02 5.40 4.13
CA GLN A 50 8.80 5.32 3.32
C GLN A 50 8.98 6.00 1.96
N GLY A 51 8.07 5.74 1.02
CA GLY A 51 8.11 6.38 -0.29
C GLY A 51 9.14 5.80 -1.27
N ILE A 52 9.63 4.57 -1.05
CA ILE A 52 10.78 4.00 -1.78
C ILE A 52 10.60 2.54 -2.23
N GLU A 53 9.59 1.83 -1.72
CA GLU A 53 9.36 0.43 -2.07
C GLU A 53 8.74 0.27 -3.45
N VAL A 54 9.07 -0.84 -4.14
CA VAL A 54 8.47 -1.20 -5.42
C VAL A 54 7.79 -2.56 -5.27
N ILE A 55 6.48 -2.59 -5.52
CA ILE A 55 5.65 -3.80 -5.48
C ILE A 55 5.28 -4.19 -6.90
N LYS A 56 5.50 -5.44 -7.26
CA LYS A 56 5.04 -6.00 -8.54
C LYS A 56 4.03 -7.12 -8.29
N PHE A 57 2.83 -6.96 -8.82
CA PHE A 57 1.81 -8.00 -8.87
C PHE A 57 1.88 -8.71 -10.23
N ASN A 58 1.93 -10.04 -10.21
CA ASN A 58 2.20 -10.84 -11.41
C ASN A 58 0.99 -11.63 -11.93
N GLY A 59 -0.24 -11.28 -11.53
CA GLY A 59 -1.48 -11.95 -11.94
C GLY A 59 -1.67 -13.36 -11.38
N LYS A 60 -0.75 -13.86 -10.54
CA LYS A 60 -0.77 -15.24 -10.01
C LYS A 60 -0.89 -15.29 -8.49
N ASN A 61 -1.61 -14.34 -7.89
CA ASN A 61 -1.77 -14.29 -6.42
C ASN A 61 -0.42 -14.23 -5.68
N GLU A 62 0.59 -13.62 -6.30
CA GLU A 62 1.91 -13.39 -5.74
C GLU A 62 2.32 -11.94 -6.01
N MET A 63 2.91 -11.31 -5.01
CA MET A 63 3.55 -10.01 -5.13
C MET A 63 5.02 -10.11 -4.76
N SER A 64 5.87 -9.40 -5.49
CA SER A 64 7.27 -9.18 -5.09
C SER A 64 7.42 -7.76 -4.56
N VAL A 65 7.87 -7.63 -3.31
CA VAL A 65 8.15 -6.36 -2.64
C VAL A 65 9.66 -6.15 -2.66
N ASN A 66 10.10 -5.06 -3.28
CA ASN A 66 11.51 -4.70 -3.40
C ASN A 66 11.75 -3.41 -2.63
N SER A 67 12.65 -3.47 -1.65
CA SER A 67 13.07 -2.32 -0.87
C SER A 67 14.53 -2.04 -1.20
N PRO A 68 14.90 -0.82 -1.66
CA PRO A 68 16.27 -0.51 -2.01
C PRO A 68 17.18 -0.40 -0.79
N GLU A 69 18.49 -0.44 -1.02
CA GLU A 69 19.47 -0.03 -0.01
C GLU A 69 19.22 1.44 0.35
N ILE A 70 19.20 1.75 1.64
CA ILE A 70 19.08 3.13 2.13
C ILE A 70 20.06 3.40 3.25
N GLU A 71 20.42 4.67 3.37
CA GLU A 71 21.21 5.20 4.47
C GLU A 71 20.28 5.89 5.48
N LEU A 72 20.30 5.43 6.73
CA LEU A 72 19.48 5.90 7.82
C LEU A 72 20.33 6.70 8.82
N LYS A 73 19.91 7.94 9.10
CA LYS A 73 20.48 8.79 10.15
C LYS A 73 19.73 8.56 11.45
N MET A 74 20.43 8.03 12.45
CA MET A 74 19.97 7.84 13.82
C MET A 74 20.77 8.72 14.78
N GLY A 75 20.32 9.97 14.92
CA GLY A 75 21.05 11.00 15.66
C GLY A 75 22.39 11.30 14.98
N LYS A 76 23.51 11.03 15.68
CA LYS A 76 24.87 11.22 15.14
C LYS A 76 25.41 10.01 14.37
N LYS A 77 24.70 8.88 14.39
CA LYS A 77 25.12 7.64 13.72
C LYS A 77 24.41 7.51 12.38
N THR A 78 25.13 6.95 11.43
CA THR A 78 24.61 6.56 10.13
C THR A 78 24.64 5.04 10.03
N MET A 79 23.55 4.43 9.58
CA MET A 79 23.46 2.99 9.35
C MET A 79 22.96 2.72 7.94
N LYS A 80 23.45 1.66 7.29
CA LYS A 80 22.92 1.20 6.01
C LYS A 80 21.92 0.07 6.24
N ARG A 81 20.74 0.18 5.64
CA ARG A 81 19.81 -0.94 5.49
C ARG A 81 20.04 -1.54 4.10
N PRO A 82 20.47 -2.80 3.98
CA PRO A 82 20.70 -3.41 2.68
C PRO A 82 19.40 -3.53 1.89
N ALA A 83 19.52 -3.67 0.57
CA ALA A 83 18.39 -3.98 -0.28
C ALA A 83 17.79 -5.34 0.09
N SER A 84 16.48 -5.49 -0.10
CA SER A 84 15.75 -6.74 0.13
C SER A 84 14.68 -6.97 -0.93
N GLU A 85 14.48 -8.23 -1.31
CA GLU A 85 13.36 -8.69 -2.11
C GLU A 85 12.57 -9.71 -1.28
N GLU A 86 11.26 -9.54 -1.20
CA GLU A 86 10.34 -10.49 -0.58
C GLU A 86 9.30 -10.94 -1.60
N ARG A 87 9.01 -12.24 -1.63
CA ARG A 87 7.90 -12.79 -2.41
C ARG A 87 6.82 -13.24 -1.47
N ILE A 88 5.62 -12.70 -1.68
CA ILE A 88 4.50 -12.86 -0.78
C ILE A 88 3.32 -13.38 -1.59
N ALA A 89 2.90 -14.60 -1.29
CA ALA A 89 1.64 -15.13 -1.78
C ALA A 89 0.48 -14.42 -1.07
N PHE A 90 -0.56 -14.06 -1.82
CA PHE A 90 -1.74 -13.39 -1.28
C PHE A 90 -3.02 -13.94 -1.90
N ASN A 91 -4.13 -13.85 -1.17
CA ASN A 91 -5.47 -14.15 -1.68
C ASN A 91 -6.30 -12.87 -1.70
N VAL A 92 -7.02 -12.61 -2.78
CA VAL A 92 -8.05 -11.57 -2.81
C VAL A 92 -9.28 -12.09 -2.06
N LEU A 93 -9.66 -11.40 -0.98
CA LEU A 93 -10.84 -11.73 -0.18
C LEU A 93 -12.13 -11.13 -0.76
N GLY A 94 -12.00 -10.01 -1.47
CA GLY A 94 -13.10 -9.29 -2.08
C GLY A 94 -12.67 -7.93 -2.59
N CYS A 95 -13.52 -7.29 -3.38
CA CYS A 95 -13.28 -5.97 -3.94
C CYS A 95 -14.57 -5.13 -3.97
N THR A 96 -14.39 -3.81 -4.04
CA THR A 96 -15.40 -2.85 -4.49
C THR A 96 -14.87 -2.17 -5.76
N SER A 97 -15.59 -1.18 -6.30
CA SER A 97 -15.07 -0.35 -7.41
C SER A 97 -13.83 0.48 -7.05
N ASN A 98 -13.49 0.62 -5.77
CA ASN A 98 -12.41 1.48 -5.28
C ASN A 98 -11.58 0.84 -4.17
N SER A 99 -11.74 -0.45 -3.91
CA SER A 99 -10.93 -1.14 -2.91
C SER A 99 -10.75 -2.62 -3.20
N ILE A 100 -9.63 -3.16 -2.72
CA ILE A 100 -9.35 -4.60 -2.76
C ILE A 100 -8.86 -5.01 -1.38
N ALA A 101 -9.48 -6.04 -0.80
CA ALA A 101 -8.99 -6.67 0.41
C ALA A 101 -8.14 -7.88 0.04
N ILE A 102 -6.89 -7.91 0.52
CA ILE A 102 -5.98 -9.05 0.34
C ILE A 102 -5.62 -9.66 1.69
N GLN A 103 -5.49 -10.97 1.72
CA GLN A 103 -4.89 -11.72 2.82
C GLN A 103 -3.53 -12.26 2.38
N TYR A 104 -2.51 -12.14 3.22
CA TYR A 104 -1.18 -12.69 2.96
C TYR A 104 -0.53 -13.15 4.25
N GLU A 105 0.56 -13.90 4.14
CA GLU A 105 1.40 -14.27 5.28
C GLU A 105 2.76 -13.59 5.16
N ARG A 106 3.17 -12.89 6.22
CA ARG A 106 4.49 -12.27 6.31
C ARG A 106 5.04 -12.52 7.72
N TYR A 107 6.30 -12.94 7.81
CA TYR A 107 6.95 -13.26 9.09
C TYR A 107 6.17 -14.26 9.98
N GLY A 108 5.53 -15.25 9.37
CA GLY A 108 4.75 -16.28 10.07
C GLY A 108 3.40 -15.81 10.62
N LYS A 109 2.93 -14.62 10.22
CA LYS A 109 1.64 -14.07 10.62
C LYS A 109 0.77 -13.81 9.39
N LYS A 110 -0.50 -14.24 9.49
CA LYS A 110 -1.52 -13.90 8.50
C LYS A 110 -2.03 -12.50 8.76
N GLU A 111 -1.94 -11.66 7.74
CA GLU A 111 -2.35 -10.27 7.77
C GLU A 111 -3.43 -10.04 6.70
N ILE A 112 -4.26 -9.03 6.93
CA ILE A 112 -5.21 -8.53 5.94
C ILE A 112 -4.87 -7.07 5.68
N SER A 113 -4.73 -6.70 4.41
CA SER A 113 -4.60 -5.31 4.01
C SER A 113 -5.72 -4.93 3.06
N GLN A 114 -6.29 -3.76 3.29
CA GLN A 114 -7.23 -3.13 2.38
C GLN A 114 -6.49 -2.08 1.57
N LEU A 115 -6.49 -2.26 0.26
CA LEU A 115 -5.92 -1.34 -0.71
C LEU A 115 -7.05 -0.42 -1.17
N HIS A 116 -6.88 0.88 -0.98
CA HIS A 116 -7.88 1.90 -1.30
C HIS A 116 -7.43 2.68 -2.54
N PHE A 117 -8.22 2.63 -3.61
CA PHE A 117 -7.86 3.18 -4.92
C PHE A 117 -8.38 4.62 -5.09
N GLU A 118 -7.51 5.48 -5.61
CA GLU A 118 -7.78 6.85 -6.06
C GLU A 118 -7.64 6.89 -7.59
N GLY A 119 -8.52 6.16 -8.29
CA GLY A 119 -8.41 5.89 -9.72
C GLY A 119 -7.63 4.61 -10.03
N GLU A 120 -7.23 4.43 -11.29
CA GLU A 120 -6.62 3.18 -11.78
C GLU A 120 -5.13 3.04 -11.46
N ASP A 121 -4.46 4.17 -11.22
CA ASP A 121 -3.00 4.28 -11.14
C ASP A 121 -2.51 4.71 -9.75
N THR A 122 -3.39 4.81 -8.76
CA THR A 122 -3.00 5.16 -7.39
C THR A 122 -3.82 4.36 -6.40
N TYR A 123 -3.15 3.74 -5.43
CA TYR A 123 -3.80 3.23 -4.23
C TYR A 123 -3.00 3.60 -2.98
N TRP A 124 -3.63 3.48 -1.82
CA TRP A 124 -2.98 3.58 -0.54
C TRP A 124 -3.42 2.48 0.42
N VAL A 125 -2.60 2.22 1.43
CA VAL A 125 -2.88 1.29 2.52
C VAL A 125 -2.65 1.99 3.85
N TYR A 126 -3.40 1.62 4.88
CA TYR A 126 -3.07 2.05 6.24
C TYR A 126 -1.82 1.32 6.73
N MET A 127 -0.90 2.07 7.31
CA MET A 127 0.24 1.54 8.03
C MET A 127 -0.15 1.33 9.49
N GLY A 128 -0.09 0.08 9.96
CA GLY A 128 -0.35 -0.29 11.36
C GLY A 128 -1.42 -1.38 11.50
N ALA A 129 -1.58 -1.87 12.73
CA ALA A 129 -2.56 -2.89 13.07
C ALA A 129 -3.80 -2.26 13.72
N ALA A 130 -4.99 -2.77 13.39
CA ALA A 130 -6.22 -2.39 14.08
C ALA A 130 -6.09 -2.70 15.58
N GLY A 131 -6.39 -1.71 16.43
CA GLY A 131 -6.30 -1.85 17.89
C GLY A 131 -4.92 -1.57 18.51
N ALA A 132 -3.90 -1.24 17.71
CA ALA A 132 -2.67 -0.68 18.23
C ALA A 132 -2.96 0.72 18.84
N SER A 133 -2.47 0.98 20.05
CA SER A 133 -2.61 2.28 20.69
C SER A 133 -1.87 3.35 19.89
N GLY A 134 -2.58 4.36 19.42
CA GLY A 134 -2.05 5.41 18.55
C GLY A 134 -2.76 5.40 17.21
N ASN A 135 -3.79 6.25 17.08
CA ASN A 135 -4.50 6.50 15.82
C ASN A 135 -3.63 7.32 14.87
N SER A 136 -2.51 6.76 14.41
CA SER A 136 -1.60 7.52 13.58
C SER A 136 -2.17 7.73 12.16
N HIS A 137 -3.24 7.02 11.77
CA HIS A 137 -3.92 7.14 10.46
C HIS A 137 -2.95 7.19 9.28
N ILE A 138 -1.76 6.58 9.44
CA ILE A 138 -0.66 6.74 8.50
C ILE A 138 -1.02 5.99 7.24
N ARG A 139 -0.80 6.62 6.09
CA ARG A 139 -1.04 6.02 4.79
C ARG A 139 0.26 5.87 4.03
N GLU A 140 0.50 4.68 3.50
CA GLU A 140 1.50 4.46 2.46
C GLU A 140 0.80 4.51 1.10
N TYR A 141 1.35 5.29 0.18
CA TYR A 141 0.77 5.52 -1.15
C TYR A 141 1.59 4.84 -2.21
N TYR A 142 0.94 4.26 -3.20
CA TYR A 142 1.57 3.61 -4.33
C TYR A 142 0.99 4.13 -5.64
N THR A 143 1.88 4.40 -6.59
CA THR A 143 1.51 4.83 -7.94
C THR A 143 2.00 3.82 -8.96
N ARG A 144 1.16 3.50 -9.94
CA ARG A 144 1.51 2.58 -11.01
C ARG A 144 2.59 3.21 -11.89
N ASN A 145 3.65 2.46 -12.18
CA ASN A 145 4.63 2.88 -13.18
C ASN A 145 3.97 2.79 -14.55
N LYS A 146 3.97 3.91 -15.29
CA LYS A 146 3.54 3.94 -16.70
C LYS A 146 4.62 3.40 -17.62
#